data_AF-J9BDL0-F1
#
_entry.id   AF-J9BDL0-F1
#
_cell.length_a   1.000
_cell.length_b   1.000
_cell.length_c   1.000
_cell.angle_alpha   90.00
_cell.angle_beta   90.00
_cell.angle_gamma   90.00
#
_symmetry.space_group_name_H-M   'P 1'
#
loop_
_entity.id
_entity.type
_entity.pdbx_description
1 polymer ?
#
loop_
_entity_poly.entity_id
_entity_poly.type
_entity_poly.pdbx_seq_one_letter_code
_entity_poly.pdbx_strand_id
1 'polypeptide(L)'
;MVINDATYLLDESLLALKKIHDIESLKESNEWSNLGDEERQMKEDALLEAKRSVRNWLILGRDTLDLFTYLTADAPEPFYEPLLGERLASMLDYNVSQLCGPKMYRTKKCIANDERSYSPDVFSMVLSRLTANNIVPINEIELLKNLADMTQRIWKQKAQNEEDFGDDVPDDFRDPVMNTLMTDPVILPSGHKMDRKHIMRHLLSSQTDPFTRQPLSETQLVSDDALKTKIRAWIKEKLASKSK
;
A
#
# COMPACT_ATOMS: atom_id res chain seq x y z
N MET A 1 -22.91 -14.53 10.46
CA MET A 1 -21.52 -15.01 10.58
C MET A 1 -20.63 -14.08 9.76
N VAL A 2 -20.67 -14.12 8.43
CA VAL A 2 -19.86 -13.29 7.51
C VAL A 2 -19.87 -11.77 7.79
N ILE A 3 -21.03 -11.17 8.12
CA ILE A 3 -21.13 -9.73 8.44
C ILE A 3 -20.39 -9.38 9.74
N ASN A 4 -20.48 -10.23 10.76
CA ASN A 4 -19.77 -9.98 12.03
C ASN A 4 -18.26 -10.21 11.87
N ASP A 5 -17.88 -11.13 10.97
CA ASP A 5 -16.48 -11.41 10.67
C ASP A 5 -15.80 -10.22 9.99
N ALA A 6 -16.48 -9.51 9.08
CA ALA A 6 -15.90 -8.34 8.38
C ALA A 6 -15.51 -7.19 9.32
N THR A 7 -16.35 -6.89 10.32
CA THR A 7 -16.07 -5.87 11.36
C THR A 7 -14.86 -6.26 12.21
N TYR A 8 -14.82 -7.51 12.67
CA TYR A 8 -13.72 -8.05 13.47
C TYR A 8 -12.41 -8.08 12.69
N LEU A 9 -12.46 -8.50 11.42
CA LEU A 9 -11.30 -8.58 10.54
C LEU A 9 -10.64 -7.21 10.30
N LEU A 10 -11.43 -6.14 10.15
CA LEU A 10 -10.86 -4.80 9.97
C LEU A 10 -10.19 -4.29 11.25
N ASP A 11 -10.83 -4.45 12.41
CA ASP A 11 -10.27 -4.04 13.69
C ASP A 11 -8.94 -4.74 14.00
N GLU A 12 -8.92 -6.07 13.85
CA GLU A 12 -7.70 -6.86 14.04
C GLU A 12 -6.62 -6.47 13.04
N SER A 13 -6.99 -6.19 11.78
CA SER A 13 -6.05 -5.69 10.77
C SER A 13 -5.44 -4.36 11.17
N LEU A 14 -6.23 -3.40 11.64
CA LEU A 14 -5.75 -2.08 12.06
C LEU A 14 -4.90 -2.15 13.33
N LEU A 15 -5.25 -3.01 14.28
CA LEU A 15 -4.46 -3.25 15.49
C LEU A 15 -3.11 -3.90 15.16
N ALA A 16 -3.09 -4.91 14.29
CA ALA A 16 -1.87 -5.55 13.85
C ALA A 16 -1.01 -4.61 12.99
N LEU A 17 -1.59 -3.75 12.14
CA LEU A 17 -0.86 -2.69 11.43
C LEU A 17 -0.21 -1.69 12.39
N LYS A 18 -0.90 -1.31 13.48
CA LYS A 18 -0.29 -0.49 14.53
C LYS A 18 0.90 -1.20 15.18
N LYS A 19 0.74 -2.48 15.52
CA LYS A 19 1.80 -3.30 16.12
C LYS A 19 3.02 -3.43 15.20
N ILE A 20 2.79 -3.61 13.90
CA ILE A 20 3.85 -3.62 12.88
C ILE A 20 4.62 -2.30 12.91
N HIS A 21 3.90 -1.18 12.86
CA HIS A 21 4.52 0.14 12.87
C HIS A 21 5.31 0.42 14.16
N ASP A 22 4.77 0.07 15.32
CA ASP A 22 5.43 0.28 16.61
C ASP A 22 6.73 -0.53 16.70
N ILE A 23 6.74 -1.77 16.20
CA ILE A 23 7.95 -2.62 16.17
C ILE A 23 8.96 -2.10 15.13
N GLU A 24 8.52 -1.72 13.93
CA GLU A 24 9.40 -1.17 12.89
C GLU A 24 10.05 0.16 13.32
N SER A 25 9.27 1.04 13.95
CA SER A 25 9.80 2.30 14.51
C SER A 25 10.78 2.06 15.66
N LEU A 26 10.59 0.99 16.44
CA LEU A 26 11.55 0.59 17.47
C LEU A 26 12.85 0.09 16.82
N LYS A 27 12.77 -0.70 15.72
CA LYS A 27 13.95 -1.18 14.97
C LYS A 27 14.78 -0.05 14.37
N GLU A 28 14.13 1.04 13.99
CA GLU A 28 14.79 2.24 13.46
C GLU A 28 15.41 3.13 14.56
N SER A 29 15.07 2.90 15.83
CA SER A 29 15.60 3.67 16.95
C SER A 29 16.89 3.05 17.53
N ASN A 30 17.73 3.88 18.16
CA ASN A 30 18.92 3.41 18.87
C ASN A 30 18.58 2.51 20.08
N GLU A 31 17.31 2.39 20.47
CA GLU A 31 16.87 1.52 21.57
C GLU A 31 16.83 0.05 21.14
N TRP A 32 16.71 -0.25 19.85
CA TRP A 32 16.74 -1.62 19.34
C TRP A 32 18.05 -2.34 19.67
N SER A 33 19.17 -1.64 19.54
CA SER A 33 20.51 -2.15 19.83
C SER A 33 20.76 -2.39 21.33
N ASN A 34 19.91 -1.81 22.19
CA ASN A 34 19.99 -1.99 23.65
C ASN A 34 19.16 -3.18 24.16
N LEU A 35 18.32 -3.79 23.31
CA LEU A 35 17.51 -4.95 23.66
C LEU A 35 18.35 -6.24 23.61
N GLY A 36 18.04 -7.16 24.54
CA GLY A 36 18.65 -8.49 24.55
C GLY A 36 18.35 -9.28 23.27
N ASP A 37 19.21 -10.22 22.90
CA ASP A 37 19.04 -11.05 21.70
C ASP A 37 17.71 -11.84 21.74
N GLU A 38 17.31 -12.35 22.91
CA GLU A 38 16.03 -13.05 23.08
C GLU A 38 14.81 -12.13 22.87
N GLU A 39 14.85 -10.89 23.39
CA GLU A 39 13.76 -9.92 23.21
C GLU A 39 13.64 -9.44 21.76
N ARG A 40 14.78 -9.29 21.07
CA ARG A 40 14.79 -8.96 19.64
C ARG A 40 14.17 -10.08 18.82
N GLN A 41 14.55 -11.34 19.07
CA GLN A 41 13.97 -12.49 18.37
C GLN A 41 12.45 -12.57 18.59
N MET A 42 11.97 -12.41 19.83
CA MET A 42 10.53 -12.39 20.12
C MET A 42 9.77 -11.28 19.37
N LYS A 43 10.36 -10.08 19.26
CA LYS A 43 9.75 -8.96 18.53
C LYS A 43 9.74 -9.18 17.02
N GLU A 44 10.77 -9.82 16.47
CA GLU A 44 10.83 -10.18 15.06
C GLU A 44 9.81 -11.26 14.68
N ASP A 45 9.67 -12.29 15.52
CA ASP A 45 8.65 -13.33 15.33
C ASP A 45 7.25 -12.73 15.40
N ALA A 46 7.00 -11.84 16.38
CA ALA A 46 5.73 -11.14 16.51
C ALA A 46 5.44 -10.20 15.32
N LEU A 47 6.47 -9.59 14.71
CA LEU A 47 6.34 -8.75 13.52
C LEU A 47 5.93 -9.59 12.31
N LEU A 48 6.57 -10.75 12.13
CA LEU A 48 6.34 -11.64 11.00
C LEU A 48 4.93 -12.24 11.07
N GLU A 49 4.50 -12.65 12.26
CA GLU A 49 3.14 -13.15 12.50
C GLU A 49 2.08 -12.06 12.28
N ALA A 50 2.33 -10.84 12.76
CA ALA A 50 1.42 -9.70 12.53
C ALA A 50 1.28 -9.38 11.04
N LYS A 51 2.40 -9.34 10.28
CA LYS A 51 2.37 -9.12 8.82
C LYS A 51 1.58 -10.19 8.08
N ARG A 52 1.77 -11.46 8.47
CA ARG A 52 1.04 -12.59 7.88
C ARG A 52 -0.46 -12.51 8.17
N SER A 53 -0.80 -12.22 9.42
CA SER A 53 -2.19 -12.11 9.88
C SER A 53 -2.93 -10.99 9.17
N VAL A 54 -2.34 -9.78 9.09
CA VAL A 54 -2.91 -8.64 8.35
C VAL A 54 -3.17 -9.01 6.89
N ARG A 55 -2.22 -9.66 6.22
CA ARG A 55 -2.40 -10.08 4.83
C ARG A 55 -3.59 -11.01 4.67
N ASN A 56 -3.71 -12.01 5.54
CA ASN A 56 -4.80 -12.99 5.48
C ASN A 56 -6.16 -12.32 5.74
N TRP A 57 -6.24 -11.43 6.72
CA TRP A 57 -7.48 -10.71 7.05
C TRP A 57 -7.91 -9.73 5.96
N LEU A 58 -6.96 -9.05 5.31
CA LEU A 58 -7.26 -8.15 4.19
C LEU A 58 -7.74 -8.91 2.95
N ILE A 59 -7.16 -10.08 2.65
CA ILE A 59 -7.64 -10.96 1.56
C ILE A 59 -9.07 -11.42 1.86
N LEU A 60 -9.31 -11.91 3.07
CA LEU A 60 -10.64 -12.37 3.48
C LEU A 60 -11.67 -11.22 3.48
N GLY A 61 -11.26 -10.03 3.93
CA GLY A 61 -12.08 -8.82 3.86
C GLY A 61 -12.43 -8.43 2.43
N ARG A 62 -11.45 -8.48 1.50
CA ARG A 62 -11.68 -8.25 0.08
C ARG A 62 -12.66 -9.26 -0.52
N ASP A 63 -12.41 -10.55 -0.32
CA ASP A 63 -13.27 -11.62 -0.88
C ASP A 63 -14.69 -11.54 -0.30
N THR A 64 -14.83 -11.14 0.97
CA THR A 64 -16.12 -10.90 1.61
C THR A 64 -16.88 -9.73 0.98
N LEU A 65 -16.20 -8.62 0.70
CA LEU A 65 -16.79 -7.47 0.02
C LEU A 65 -17.13 -7.76 -1.45
N ASP A 66 -16.28 -8.51 -2.15
CA ASP A 66 -16.53 -8.97 -3.51
C ASP A 66 -17.78 -9.88 -3.55
N LEU A 67 -17.93 -10.78 -2.57
CA LEU A 67 -19.12 -11.62 -2.43
C LEU A 67 -20.38 -10.79 -2.16
N PHE A 68 -20.33 -9.80 -1.25
CA PHE A 68 -21.47 -8.92 -1.02
C PHE A 68 -21.81 -8.08 -2.26
N THR A 69 -20.81 -7.63 -3.02
CA THR A 69 -21.01 -6.89 -4.27
C THR A 69 -21.71 -7.76 -5.31
N TYR A 70 -21.30 -9.03 -5.43
CA TYR A 70 -21.95 -9.99 -6.33
C TYR A 70 -23.40 -10.29 -5.89
N LEU A 71 -23.61 -10.61 -4.61
CA LEU A 71 -24.93 -10.98 -4.09
C LEU A 71 -25.93 -9.82 -4.14
N THR A 72 -25.49 -8.59 -3.85
CA THR A 72 -26.37 -7.41 -3.92
C THR A 72 -26.70 -6.99 -5.36
N ALA A 73 -25.90 -7.40 -6.35
CA ALA A 73 -26.19 -7.16 -7.76
C ALA A 73 -27.18 -8.18 -8.36
N ASP A 74 -27.09 -9.45 -7.95
CA ASP A 74 -27.86 -10.56 -8.52
C ASP A 74 -29.15 -10.87 -7.73
N ALA A 75 -29.15 -10.64 -6.41
CA ALA A 75 -30.28 -10.89 -5.53
C ALA A 75 -30.35 -9.83 -4.40
N PRO A 76 -30.81 -8.59 -4.68
CA PRO A 76 -30.87 -7.51 -3.71
C PRO A 76 -31.98 -7.69 -2.66
N GLU A 77 -33.04 -8.45 -2.95
CA GLU A 77 -34.25 -8.56 -2.13
C GLU A 77 -33.99 -8.97 -0.67
N PRO A 78 -33.10 -9.94 -0.37
CA PRO A 78 -32.77 -10.31 1.01
C PRO A 78 -32.12 -9.17 1.82
N PHE A 79 -31.53 -8.18 1.17
CA PHE A 79 -30.86 -7.05 1.83
C PHE A 79 -31.79 -5.87 2.11
N TYR A 80 -33.02 -5.89 1.58
CA TYR A 80 -34.08 -4.94 1.96
C TYR A 80 -34.79 -5.34 3.26
N GLU A 81 -34.63 -6.60 3.69
CA GLU A 81 -35.15 -7.06 4.97
C GLU A 81 -34.43 -6.35 6.13
N PRO A 82 -35.17 -5.78 7.10
CA PRO A 82 -34.60 -4.95 8.17
C PRO A 82 -33.44 -5.64 8.90
N LEU A 83 -33.56 -6.94 9.16
CA LEU A 83 -32.58 -7.69 9.94
C LEU A 83 -31.23 -7.88 9.22
N LEU A 84 -31.21 -7.98 7.89
CA LEU A 84 -29.99 -8.19 7.11
C LEU A 84 -29.44 -6.85 6.59
N GLY A 85 -30.34 -5.97 6.12
CA GLY A 85 -30.01 -4.63 5.66
C GLY A 85 -29.39 -3.76 6.77
N GLU A 86 -29.99 -3.71 7.97
CA GLU A 86 -29.44 -2.91 9.08
C GLU A 86 -28.10 -3.43 9.57
N ARG A 87 -27.88 -4.75 9.54
CA ARG A 87 -26.60 -5.37 9.92
C ARG A 87 -25.50 -5.09 8.90
N LEU A 88 -25.81 -5.19 7.61
CA LEU A 88 -24.88 -4.85 6.54
C LEU A 88 -24.54 -3.35 6.58
N ALA A 89 -25.55 -2.50 6.72
CA ALA A 89 -25.38 -1.05 6.86
C ALA A 89 -24.51 -0.71 8.06
N SER A 90 -24.79 -1.28 9.24
CA SER A 90 -24.00 -1.05 10.46
C SER A 90 -22.55 -1.54 10.34
N MET A 91 -22.31 -2.66 9.65
CA MET A 91 -20.96 -3.15 9.39
C MET A 91 -20.19 -2.24 8.41
N LEU A 92 -20.84 -1.80 7.33
CA LEU A 92 -20.22 -0.88 6.37
C LEU A 92 -19.95 0.48 7.01
N ASP A 93 -20.89 1.01 7.78
CA ASP A 93 -20.78 2.27 8.51
C ASP A 93 -19.63 2.22 9.52
N TYR A 94 -19.53 1.14 10.30
CA TYR A 94 -18.40 0.91 11.19
C TYR A 94 -17.06 0.84 10.44
N ASN A 95 -16.98 0.07 9.36
CA ASN A 95 -15.74 -0.08 8.60
C ASN A 95 -15.32 1.23 7.92
N VAL A 96 -16.28 2.00 7.41
CA VAL A 96 -16.05 3.35 6.88
C VAL A 96 -15.58 4.28 7.99
N SER A 97 -16.18 4.23 9.18
CA SER A 97 -15.77 5.05 10.33
C SER A 97 -14.35 4.73 10.82
N GLN A 98 -13.92 3.47 10.76
CA GLN A 98 -12.56 3.06 11.11
C GLN A 98 -11.54 3.53 10.07
N LEU A 99 -11.91 3.52 8.78
CA LEU A 99 -11.08 4.03 7.69
C LEU A 99 -11.03 5.58 7.66
N CYS A 100 -12.11 6.23 8.08
CA CYS A 100 -12.33 7.68 7.99
C CYS A 100 -12.18 8.44 9.32
N GLY A 101 -11.92 7.74 10.43
CA GLY A 101 -11.82 8.32 11.77
C GLY A 101 -10.53 9.13 12.03
N PRO A 102 -10.38 9.74 13.23
CA PRO A 102 -9.35 10.75 13.54
C PRO A 102 -7.88 10.32 13.42
N LYS A 103 -7.58 9.04 13.12
CA LYS A 103 -6.24 8.54 12.74
C LYS A 103 -5.80 8.95 11.32
N MET A 104 -6.59 9.79 10.65
CA MET A 104 -6.56 10.28 9.26
C MET A 104 -5.28 10.97 8.74
N TYR A 105 -4.27 11.28 9.56
CA TYR A 105 -3.05 11.95 9.05
C TYR A 105 -2.09 10.98 8.33
N ARG A 106 -2.07 9.71 8.72
CA ARG A 106 -1.07 8.73 8.21
C ARG A 106 -1.56 7.93 6.99
N THR A 107 -2.87 7.72 6.83
CA THR A 107 -3.46 6.89 5.76
C THR A 107 -3.44 7.52 4.37
N LYS A 108 -3.47 8.86 4.24
CA LYS A 108 -3.54 9.57 2.94
C LYS A 108 -2.36 9.28 2.01
N LYS A 109 -1.13 9.27 2.56
CA LYS A 109 0.09 8.94 1.78
C LYS A 109 0.14 7.48 1.41
N CYS A 110 -0.32 6.58 2.28
CA CYS A 110 -0.35 5.15 2.00
C CYS A 110 -1.35 4.81 0.88
N ILE A 111 -2.53 5.42 0.89
CA ILE A 111 -3.56 5.23 -0.15
C ILE A 111 -3.09 5.81 -1.49
N ALA A 112 -2.53 7.02 -1.51
CA ALA A 112 -2.05 7.64 -2.75
C ALA A 112 -0.83 6.93 -3.37
N ASN A 113 -0.04 6.20 -2.56
CA ASN A 113 1.13 5.45 -3.02
C ASN A 113 0.81 4.01 -3.45
N ASP A 114 -0.42 3.53 -3.23
CA ASP A 114 -0.83 2.19 -3.67
C ASP A 114 -1.21 2.20 -5.16
N GLU A 115 -0.20 2.02 -6.01
CA GLU A 115 -0.30 2.00 -7.47
C GLU A 115 -1.20 0.88 -8.03
N ARG A 116 -1.58 -0.13 -7.23
CA ARG A 116 -2.36 -1.28 -7.70
C ARG A 116 -3.86 -1.18 -7.43
N SER A 117 -4.26 -0.41 -6.42
CA SER A 117 -5.65 -0.42 -5.93
C SER A 117 -6.29 0.96 -5.90
N TYR A 118 -5.50 2.04 -5.88
CA TYR A 118 -6.05 3.38 -5.83
C TYR A 118 -6.60 3.82 -7.20
N SER A 119 -7.89 4.17 -7.22
CA SER A 119 -8.53 4.82 -8.35
C SER A 119 -9.38 6.02 -7.87
N PRO A 120 -9.15 7.23 -8.40
CA PRO A 120 -10.00 8.38 -8.13
C PRO A 120 -11.47 8.13 -8.51
N ASP A 121 -11.70 7.33 -9.56
CA ASP A 121 -13.02 7.02 -10.06
C ASP A 121 -13.81 6.16 -9.07
N VAL A 122 -13.14 5.19 -8.41
CA VAL A 122 -13.75 4.36 -7.37
C VAL A 122 -14.20 5.22 -6.19
N PHE A 123 -13.36 6.17 -5.74
CA PHE A 123 -13.75 7.10 -4.67
C PHE A 123 -14.96 7.96 -5.07
N SER A 124 -14.98 8.46 -6.31
CA SER A 124 -16.11 9.25 -6.82
C SER A 124 -17.40 8.43 -6.92
N MET A 125 -17.29 7.16 -7.34
CA MET A 125 -18.40 6.23 -7.44
C MET A 125 -18.96 5.89 -6.05
N VAL A 126 -18.09 5.60 -5.09
CA VAL A 126 -18.48 5.35 -3.69
C VAL A 126 -19.19 6.58 -3.12
N LEU A 127 -18.62 7.78 -3.25
CA LEU A 127 -19.26 9.02 -2.79
C LEU A 127 -20.65 9.24 -3.43
N SER A 128 -20.77 9.01 -4.74
CA SER A 128 -22.04 9.11 -5.44
C SER A 128 -23.08 8.10 -4.94
N ARG A 129 -22.67 6.86 -4.66
CA ARG A 129 -23.55 5.79 -4.18
C ARG A 129 -23.98 5.99 -2.73
N LEU A 130 -23.07 6.45 -1.86
CA LEU A 130 -23.39 6.76 -0.47
C LEU A 130 -24.36 7.95 -0.37
N THR A 131 -24.16 8.96 -1.21
CA THR A 131 -25.05 10.15 -1.27
C THR A 131 -26.41 9.81 -1.87
N ALA A 132 -26.47 9.07 -2.98
CA ALA A 132 -27.72 8.77 -3.67
C ALA A 132 -28.65 7.85 -2.85
N ASN A 133 -28.08 7.01 -1.98
CA ASN A 133 -28.84 6.04 -1.18
C ASN A 133 -28.98 6.46 0.29
N ASN A 134 -28.51 7.66 0.69
CA ASN A 134 -28.53 8.14 2.09
C ASN A 134 -27.97 7.10 3.10
N ILE A 135 -26.94 6.36 2.71
CA ILE A 135 -26.37 5.28 3.53
C ILE A 135 -25.64 5.85 4.75
N VAL A 136 -25.05 7.03 4.61
CA VAL A 136 -24.17 7.66 5.60
C VAL A 136 -24.62 9.10 5.80
N PRO A 137 -24.57 9.65 7.04
CA PRO A 137 -24.95 11.04 7.28
C PRO A 137 -24.05 12.05 6.54
N ILE A 138 -24.63 13.22 6.24
CA ILE A 138 -24.04 14.24 5.34
C ILE A 138 -22.66 14.70 5.81
N ASN A 139 -22.44 14.81 7.12
CA ASN A 139 -21.17 15.18 7.74
C ASN A 139 -20.04 14.18 7.43
N GLU A 140 -20.35 12.89 7.37
CA GLU A 140 -19.38 11.84 7.09
C GLU A 140 -19.10 11.72 5.59
N ILE A 141 -20.10 11.99 4.75
CA ILE A 141 -19.90 12.15 3.29
C ILE A 141 -18.91 13.29 3.02
N GLU A 142 -19.01 14.42 3.73
CA GLU A 142 -18.06 15.53 3.60
C GLU A 142 -16.64 15.14 4.05
N LEU A 143 -16.50 14.35 5.12
CA LEU A 143 -15.20 13.83 5.56
C LEU A 143 -14.56 12.91 4.52
N LEU A 144 -15.34 11.99 3.95
CA LEU A 144 -14.87 11.09 2.90
C LEU A 144 -14.52 11.84 1.61
N LYS A 145 -15.29 12.88 1.27
CA LYS A 145 -15.01 13.75 0.13
C LYS A 145 -13.70 14.52 0.31
N ASN A 146 -13.48 15.08 1.49
CA ASN A 146 -12.22 15.73 1.83
C ASN A 146 -11.03 14.75 1.77
N LEU A 147 -11.22 13.50 2.19
CA LEU A 147 -10.21 12.45 2.07
C LEU A 147 -9.92 12.12 0.59
N ALA A 148 -10.95 11.94 -0.22
CA ALA A 148 -10.83 11.67 -1.65
C ALA A 148 -10.06 12.80 -2.36
N ASP A 149 -10.44 14.05 -2.09
CA ASP A 149 -9.82 15.23 -2.67
C ASP A 149 -8.34 15.36 -2.27
N MET A 150 -8.01 15.13 -0.99
CA MET A 150 -6.62 15.16 -0.53
C MET A 150 -5.78 14.04 -1.13
N THR A 151 -6.32 12.83 -1.21
CA THR A 151 -5.62 11.66 -1.79
C THR A 151 -5.39 11.87 -3.29
N GLN A 152 -6.38 12.40 -4.00
CA GLN A 152 -6.28 12.71 -5.42
C GLN A 152 -5.25 13.81 -5.68
N ARG A 153 -5.14 14.82 -4.80
CA ARG A 153 -4.08 15.85 -4.90
C ARG A 153 -2.69 15.23 -4.76
N ILE A 154 -2.48 14.36 -3.77
CA ILE A 154 -1.18 13.68 -3.58
C ILE A 154 -0.86 12.79 -4.78
N TRP A 155 -1.85 12.05 -5.29
CA TRP A 155 -1.69 11.20 -6.47
C TRP A 155 -1.36 12.00 -7.74
N LYS A 156 -2.07 13.12 -7.99
CA LYS A 156 -1.77 14.04 -9.10
C LYS A 156 -0.39 14.67 -8.97
N GLN A 157 -0.02 15.06 -7.76
CA GLN A 157 1.30 15.64 -7.49
C GLN A 157 2.42 14.60 -7.66
N LYS A 158 2.16 13.34 -7.32
CA LYS A 158 3.07 12.21 -7.63
C LYS A 158 3.16 11.98 -9.14
N ALA A 159 2.04 11.91 -9.86
CA ALA A 159 2.03 11.77 -11.31
C ALA A 159 2.68 12.95 -12.07
N GLN A 160 2.68 14.15 -11.48
CA GLN A 160 3.40 15.32 -12.02
C GLN A 160 4.88 15.35 -11.64
N ASN A 161 5.25 14.82 -10.46
CA ASN A 161 6.64 14.77 -9.98
C ASN A 161 7.40 13.54 -10.49
N GLU A 162 6.70 12.44 -10.77
CA GLU A 162 7.18 11.36 -11.64
C GLU A 162 7.14 11.89 -13.06
N GLU A 163 8.10 12.75 -13.39
CA GLU A 163 8.34 13.14 -14.77
C GLU A 163 8.59 11.88 -15.58
N ASP A 164 7.60 11.50 -16.37
CA ASP A 164 7.69 10.36 -17.25
C ASP A 164 8.72 10.69 -18.34
N PHE A 165 9.95 10.24 -18.10
CA PHE A 165 11.00 10.28 -19.10
C PHE A 165 10.71 9.28 -20.23
N GLY A 166 9.70 8.42 -20.10
CA GLY A 166 9.16 7.56 -21.16
C GLY A 166 10.25 6.77 -21.88
N ASP A 167 10.26 6.88 -23.21
CA ASP A 167 11.20 6.19 -24.10
C ASP A 167 12.61 6.81 -24.10
N ASP A 168 12.81 8.03 -23.58
CA ASP A 168 14.11 8.71 -23.59
C ASP A 168 15.12 8.11 -22.61
N VAL A 169 14.67 7.30 -21.64
CA VAL A 169 15.55 6.70 -20.63
C VAL A 169 16.47 5.66 -21.28
N PRO A 170 17.80 5.80 -21.16
CA PRO A 170 18.76 4.79 -21.59
C PRO A 170 18.54 3.45 -20.89
N ASP A 171 18.71 2.33 -21.62
CA ASP A 171 18.47 0.98 -21.09
C ASP A 171 19.31 0.67 -19.83
N ASP A 172 20.55 1.15 -19.77
CA ASP A 172 21.43 0.98 -18.60
C ASP A 172 20.90 1.65 -17.33
N PHE A 173 19.94 2.57 -17.44
CA PHE A 173 19.30 3.28 -16.33
C PHE A 173 17.95 2.69 -15.97
N ARG A 174 17.44 1.75 -16.77
CA ARG A 174 16.15 1.10 -16.55
C ARG A 174 16.30 -0.09 -15.62
N ASP A 175 15.28 -0.28 -14.79
CA ASP A 175 15.12 -1.49 -14.04
C ASP A 175 14.80 -2.65 -15.00
N PRO A 176 15.58 -3.74 -14.96
CA PRO A 176 15.45 -4.86 -15.89
C PRO A 176 14.13 -5.64 -15.76
N VAL A 177 13.39 -5.51 -14.67
CA VAL A 177 12.10 -6.19 -14.44
C VAL A 177 10.93 -5.24 -14.67
N MET A 178 11.01 -4.05 -14.10
CA MET A 178 9.91 -3.09 -14.10
C MET A 178 9.96 -2.12 -15.29
N ASN A 179 11.04 -2.12 -16.07
CA ASN A 179 11.27 -1.23 -17.22
C ASN A 179 11.12 0.28 -16.90
N THR A 180 11.36 0.65 -15.64
CA THR A 180 11.25 2.02 -15.12
C THR A 180 12.62 2.58 -14.77
N LEU A 181 12.76 3.91 -14.74
CA LEU A 181 14.01 4.55 -14.35
C LEU A 181 14.42 4.16 -12.91
N MET A 182 15.65 3.67 -12.73
CA MET A 182 16.20 3.36 -11.42
C MET A 182 16.48 4.63 -10.62
N THR A 183 15.97 4.70 -9.41
CA THR A 183 16.15 5.80 -8.46
C THR A 183 17.23 5.49 -7.42
N ASP A 184 17.33 4.23 -7.00
CA ASP A 184 18.35 3.72 -6.10
C ASP A 184 18.91 2.40 -6.62
N PRO A 185 19.81 2.43 -7.63
CA PRO A 185 20.33 1.22 -8.24
C PRO A 185 21.19 0.43 -7.25
N VAL A 186 20.98 -0.88 -7.21
CA VAL A 186 21.75 -1.85 -6.42
C VAL A 186 22.26 -2.97 -7.31
N ILE A 187 23.41 -3.53 -6.93
CA ILE A 187 24.08 -4.64 -7.59
C ILE A 187 23.79 -5.90 -6.77
N LEU A 188 23.28 -6.93 -7.46
CA LEU A 188 23.09 -8.26 -6.90
C LEU A 188 24.39 -9.07 -6.99
N PRO A 189 24.58 -10.12 -6.17
CA PRO A 189 25.72 -11.04 -6.30
C PRO A 189 25.85 -11.68 -7.69
N SER A 190 24.75 -11.80 -8.44
CA SER A 190 24.75 -12.26 -9.83
C SER A 190 25.34 -11.26 -10.83
N GLY A 191 25.62 -10.02 -10.40
CA GLY A 191 26.10 -8.92 -11.24
C GLY A 191 24.99 -8.09 -11.89
N HIS A 192 23.72 -8.52 -11.81
CA HIS A 192 22.60 -7.73 -12.29
C HIS A 192 22.39 -6.48 -11.46
N LYS A 193 21.92 -5.42 -12.11
CA LYS A 193 21.59 -4.13 -11.48
C LYS A 193 20.10 -3.90 -11.58
N MET A 194 19.48 -3.47 -10.49
CA MET A 194 18.06 -3.14 -10.45
C MET A 194 17.77 -2.12 -9.35
N ASP A 195 16.57 -1.55 -9.30
CA ASP A 195 16.22 -0.61 -8.25
C ASP A 195 16.01 -1.33 -6.91
N ARG A 196 16.55 -0.76 -5.84
CA ARG A 196 16.42 -1.28 -4.47
C ARG A 196 14.98 -1.59 -4.12
N LYS A 197 14.02 -0.72 -4.44
CA LYS A 197 12.61 -0.91 -4.06
C LYS A 197 12.00 -2.15 -4.73
N HIS A 198 12.44 -2.47 -5.95
CA HIS A 198 11.95 -3.62 -6.70
C HIS A 198 12.53 -4.93 -6.18
N ILE A 199 13.85 -4.98 -5.90
CA ILE A 199 14.45 -6.18 -5.33
C ILE A 199 13.98 -6.43 -3.89
N MET A 200 13.83 -5.38 -3.07
CA MET A 200 13.25 -5.50 -1.73
C MET A 200 11.86 -6.12 -1.79
N ARG A 201 11.01 -5.64 -2.71
CA ARG A 201 9.66 -6.19 -2.91
C ARG A 201 9.68 -7.66 -3.35
N HIS A 202 10.63 -8.05 -4.21
CA HIS A 202 10.82 -9.45 -4.59
C HIS A 202 11.21 -10.30 -3.38
N LEU A 203 12.19 -9.85 -2.59
CA LEU A 203 12.69 -10.55 -1.40
C LEU A 203 11.66 -10.71 -0.27
N LEU A 204 10.64 -9.84 -0.22
CA LEU A 204 9.48 -10.01 0.67
C LEU A 204 8.61 -11.22 0.29
N SER A 205 8.64 -11.64 -0.98
CA SER A 205 7.84 -12.76 -1.49
C SER A 205 8.68 -14.02 -1.71
N SER A 206 9.91 -13.87 -2.17
CA SER A 206 10.83 -14.95 -2.51
C SER A 206 12.27 -14.52 -2.24
N GLN A 207 12.96 -15.21 -1.33
CA GLN A 207 14.35 -14.93 -0.97
C GLN A 207 15.33 -15.48 -2.02
N THR A 208 15.11 -15.12 -3.27
CA THR A 208 15.91 -15.56 -4.41
C THR A 208 16.29 -14.39 -5.31
N ASP A 209 17.31 -14.57 -6.12
CA ASP A 209 17.63 -13.68 -7.22
C ASP A 209 16.60 -13.85 -8.35
N PRO A 210 15.96 -12.76 -8.84
CA PRO A 210 14.89 -12.85 -9.83
C PRO A 210 15.34 -13.33 -11.22
N PHE A 211 16.65 -13.31 -11.51
CA PHE A 211 17.22 -13.75 -12.80
C PHE A 211 17.77 -15.18 -12.73
N THR A 212 18.44 -15.52 -11.62
CA THR A 212 19.16 -16.80 -11.48
C THR A 212 18.46 -17.80 -10.56
N ARG A 213 17.46 -17.35 -9.78
CA ARG A 213 16.75 -18.14 -8.75
C ARG A 213 17.64 -18.66 -7.61
N GLN A 214 18.87 -18.18 -7.50
CA GLN A 214 19.77 -18.51 -6.40
C GLN A 214 19.30 -17.83 -5.11
N PRO A 215 19.54 -18.41 -3.91
CA PRO A 215 19.21 -17.78 -2.65
C PRO A 215 19.85 -16.39 -2.53
N LEU A 216 19.06 -15.40 -2.14
CA LEU A 216 19.49 -14.00 -2.04
C LEU A 216 18.86 -13.36 -0.81
N SER A 217 19.67 -12.63 -0.04
CA SER A 217 19.22 -11.83 1.11
C SER A 217 19.51 -10.34 0.90
N GLU A 218 18.78 -9.48 1.63
CA GLU A 218 18.94 -8.03 1.56
C GLU A 218 20.38 -7.57 1.87
N THR A 219 21.04 -8.23 2.81
CA THR A 219 22.42 -7.94 3.23
C THR A 219 23.46 -8.13 2.13
N GLN A 220 23.13 -8.87 1.08
CA GLN A 220 24.04 -9.14 -0.05
C GLN A 220 23.95 -8.07 -1.15
N LEU A 221 23.03 -7.11 -1.03
CA LEU A 221 22.82 -6.06 -2.02
C LEU A 221 23.78 -4.90 -1.79
N VAL A 222 24.53 -4.55 -2.82
CA VAL A 222 25.51 -3.46 -2.78
C VAL A 222 24.95 -2.25 -3.52
N SER A 223 24.97 -1.06 -2.92
CA SER A 223 24.56 0.18 -3.59
C SER A 223 25.47 0.49 -4.79
N ASP A 224 24.90 0.82 -5.95
CA ASP A 224 25.67 1.33 -7.10
C ASP A 224 25.66 2.87 -7.10
N ASP A 225 26.45 3.47 -6.22
CA ASP A 225 26.52 4.93 -6.10
C ASP A 225 27.04 5.63 -7.37
N ALA A 226 27.86 4.92 -8.16
CA ALA A 226 28.36 5.42 -9.44
C ALA A 226 27.22 5.52 -10.47
N LEU A 227 26.40 4.48 -10.62
CA LEU A 227 25.23 4.49 -11.50
C LEU A 227 24.19 5.49 -11.02
N LYS A 228 23.95 5.57 -9.70
CA LYS A 228 23.05 6.56 -9.10
C LYS A 228 23.46 7.99 -9.43
N THR A 229 24.76 8.29 -9.40
CA THR A 229 25.30 9.61 -9.76
C THR A 229 25.10 9.91 -11.25
N LYS A 230 25.32 8.92 -12.13
CA LYS A 230 25.08 9.07 -13.58
C LYS A 230 23.62 9.33 -13.90
N ILE A 231 22.71 8.57 -13.29
CA ILE A 231 21.26 8.74 -13.47
C ILE A 231 20.84 10.15 -13.04
N ARG A 232 21.30 10.62 -11.88
CA ARG A 232 21.00 11.98 -11.38
C ARG A 232 21.52 13.07 -12.31
N ALA A 233 22.71 12.91 -12.86
CA ALA A 233 23.28 13.86 -13.82
C ALA A 233 22.42 13.93 -15.10
N TRP A 234 22.02 12.76 -15.62
CA TRP A 234 21.15 12.65 -16.80
C TRP A 234 19.77 13.27 -16.58
N ILE A 235 19.14 13.01 -15.42
CA ILE A 235 17.86 13.64 -15.04
C ILE A 235 18.00 15.17 -15.06
N LYS A 236 19.07 15.71 -14.47
CA LYS A 236 19.32 17.16 -14.40
C LYS A 236 19.54 17.78 -15.78
N GLU A 237 20.24 17.08 -16.67
CA GLU A 237 20.44 17.52 -18.06
C GLU A 237 19.13 17.55 -18.83
N LYS A 238 18.31 16.48 -18.73
CA LYS A 238 17.00 16.41 -19.39
C LYS A 238 16.05 17.50 -18.89
N LEU A 239 16.00 17.73 -17.58
CA LEU A 239 15.25 18.82 -16.95
C LEU A 239 15.69 20.20 -17.47
N ALA A 240 17.00 20.44 -17.56
CA ALA A 240 17.53 21.71 -18.08
C ALA A 240 17.23 21.92 -19.57
N SER A 241 17.16 20.84 -20.36
CA SER A 241 16.84 20.89 -21.78
C SER A 241 15.36 21.14 -22.07
N LYS A 242 14.45 20.67 -21.19
CA LYS A 242 12.99 20.91 -21.31
C LYS A 242 12.55 22.31 -20.85
N SER A 243 13.37 23.01 -20.05
CA SER A 243 13.06 24.35 -19.52
C SER A 243 13.51 25.50 -20.45
N LYS A 244 14.17 25.19 -21.56
CA LYS A 244 14.51 26.14 -22.64
C LYS A 244 13.54 26.01 -23.80
#